data_AF-A0A5C1MBM9-F1
#
_entry.id   AF-A0A5C1MBM9-F1
#
_cell.length_a   1.000
_cell.length_b   1.000
_cell.length_c   1.000
_cell.angle_alpha   90.00
_cell.angle_beta   90.00
_cell.angle_gamma   90.00
#
_symmetry.space_group_name_H-M   'P 1'
#
loop_
_entity.id
_entity.type
_entity.pdbx_description
1 polymer ?
#
loop_
_entity_poly.entity_id
_entity_poly.type
_entity_poly.pdbx_seq_one_letter_code
_entity_poly.pdbx_strand_id
1 'polypeptide(L)'
;MKPFSFVLLLAMLLVAIILQSCGGGSDKAVNGSLTLTTPTVTGPTGGYYTVSSTLTYTPPTGKDPNGLDVKVTMGGVSKTIYLDSTGSYVLTDYVAQTTSSVVYTISASTGDLTSSVATILEGLTPLNASTSPILFASTDAAGTVKTTTIGGGVSPYAVSLDSTSSSDLVISLSGTTLSITKTSTTGTTQKSGTITVTDSAGSKITILVYYY
;
A
#
# COMPACT_ATOMS: atom_id res chain seq x y z
N MET A 1 7.40 30.67 9.86
CA MET A 1 5.94 30.45 9.82
C MET A 1 5.33 31.42 8.83
N LYS A 2 4.85 30.89 7.69
CA LYS A 2 3.87 31.48 6.77
C LYS A 2 3.42 30.34 5.83
N PRO A 3 2.13 30.00 5.76
CA PRO A 3 1.62 28.99 4.83
C PRO A 3 1.35 29.67 3.49
N PHE A 4 1.95 29.19 2.41
CA PHE A 4 1.61 29.67 1.07
C PHE A 4 1.53 28.52 0.08
N SER A 5 0.42 28.49 -0.64
CA SER A 5 0.19 27.76 -1.89
C SER A 5 -0.10 26.26 -1.81
N PHE A 6 -1.23 25.90 -1.21
CA PHE A 6 -1.96 24.65 -1.55
C PHE A 6 -3.23 24.89 -2.38
N VAL A 7 -3.62 26.15 -2.59
CA VAL A 7 -4.84 26.52 -3.34
C VAL A 7 -4.57 26.68 -4.84
N LEU A 8 -3.31 26.76 -5.29
CA LEU A 8 -2.96 27.02 -6.69
C LEU A 8 -2.84 25.75 -7.56
N LEU A 9 -2.74 24.55 -6.97
CA LEU A 9 -2.69 23.31 -7.75
C LEU A 9 -4.09 22.77 -8.12
N LEU A 10 -5.15 23.25 -7.45
CA LEU A 10 -6.53 22.83 -7.69
C LEU A 10 -7.23 23.68 -8.77
N ALA A 11 -6.60 24.75 -9.25
CA ALA A 11 -7.16 25.67 -10.24
C ALA A 11 -6.65 25.45 -11.69
N MET A 12 -5.82 24.43 -11.93
CA MET A 12 -5.25 24.13 -13.26
C MET A 12 -5.83 22.87 -13.93
N LEU A 13 -6.96 22.36 -13.42
CA LEU A 13 -7.70 21.23 -14.01
C LEU A 13 -9.13 21.61 -14.40
N LEU A 14 -9.31 22.86 -14.85
CA LEU A 14 -10.53 23.32 -15.48
C LEU A 14 -10.11 24.27 -16.59
N VAL A 15 -10.64 24.05 -17.81
CA VAL A 15 -10.31 24.74 -19.07
C VAL A 15 -9.25 24.03 -19.94
N ALA A 16 -9.73 23.02 -20.68
CA ALA A 16 -9.46 22.88 -22.11
C ALA A 16 -10.59 22.07 -22.74
N ILE A 17 -11.75 22.72 -22.91
CA ILE A 17 -12.82 22.26 -23.81
C ILE A 17 -12.51 22.84 -25.21
N ILE A 18 -12.97 22.10 -26.22
CA ILE A 18 -13.16 22.45 -27.63
C ILE A 18 -11.96 22.10 -28.53
N LEU A 19 -12.01 20.92 -29.14
CA LEU A 19 -11.78 20.76 -30.58
C LEU A 19 -12.69 19.63 -31.11
N GLN A 20 -13.46 19.98 -32.15
CA GLN A 20 -14.35 19.11 -32.90
C GLN A 20 -13.59 17.91 -33.50
N SER A 21 -14.18 16.71 -33.45
CA SER A 21 -13.99 15.73 -34.51
C SER A 21 -15.36 15.27 -35.02
N CYS A 22 -15.67 15.72 -36.23
CA CYS A 22 -16.69 15.15 -37.10
C CYS A 22 -15.98 14.13 -37.99
N GLY A 23 -16.40 12.86 -37.95
CA GLY A 23 -15.94 11.88 -38.94
C GLY A 23 -16.05 10.42 -38.52
N GLY A 24 -17.10 9.74 -39.00
CA GLY A 24 -16.96 8.37 -39.51
C GLY A 24 -17.53 7.22 -38.69
N GLY A 25 -18.82 6.93 -38.90
CA GLY A 25 -19.32 5.56 -39.07
C GLY A 25 -19.59 4.74 -37.80
N SER A 26 -20.88 4.43 -37.61
CA SER A 26 -21.52 3.67 -36.51
C SER A 26 -21.94 4.56 -35.36
N ASP A 27 -23.24 4.54 -35.03
CA ASP A 27 -23.88 5.25 -33.91
C ASP A 27 -23.31 4.79 -32.54
N LYS A 28 -22.04 5.07 -32.26
CA LYS A 28 -21.43 4.94 -30.95
C LYS A 28 -22.06 6.03 -30.10
N ALA A 29 -23.03 5.64 -29.29
CA ALA A 29 -23.91 6.55 -28.58
C ALA A 29 -23.12 7.39 -27.54
N VAL A 30 -22.57 8.53 -27.93
CA VAL A 30 -21.87 9.42 -26.99
C VAL A 30 -22.82 10.23 -26.09
N ASN A 31 -24.14 10.03 -26.22
CA ASN A 31 -25.19 10.72 -25.43
C ASN A 31 -25.66 9.92 -24.19
N GLY A 32 -24.89 8.93 -23.73
CA GLY A 32 -25.18 8.14 -22.52
C GLY A 32 -24.67 8.79 -21.23
N SER A 33 -24.55 8.01 -20.15
CA SER A 33 -23.88 8.44 -18.92
C SER A 33 -22.71 7.52 -18.60
N LEU A 34 -21.59 8.09 -18.17
CA LEU A 34 -20.42 7.35 -17.70
C LEU A 34 -20.23 7.62 -16.21
N THR A 35 -20.13 6.56 -15.40
CA THR A 35 -20.00 6.68 -13.94
C THR A 35 -18.92 5.76 -13.43
N LEU A 36 -18.28 6.16 -12.34
CA LEU A 36 -17.34 5.35 -11.57
C LEU A 36 -17.88 5.24 -10.15
N THR A 37 -17.84 4.06 -9.57
CA THR A 37 -18.15 3.90 -8.15
C THR A 37 -17.00 4.44 -7.30
N THR A 38 -17.31 4.83 -6.06
CA THR A 38 -16.28 5.12 -5.06
C THR A 38 -15.28 3.96 -4.99
N PRO A 39 -13.96 4.22 -5.06
CA PRO A 39 -12.98 3.16 -5.03
C PRO A 39 -13.01 2.41 -3.70
N THR A 40 -12.91 1.09 -3.76
CA THR A 40 -12.62 0.24 -2.60
C THR A 40 -11.13 -0.02 -2.53
N VAL A 41 -10.52 0.16 -1.36
CA VAL A 41 -9.11 -0.12 -1.10
C VAL A 41 -9.01 -1.29 -0.14
N THR A 42 -8.22 -2.31 -0.50
CA THR A 42 -7.88 -3.42 0.39
C THR A 42 -6.37 -3.55 0.54
N GLY A 43 -5.93 -4.15 1.65
CA GLY A 43 -4.53 -4.19 2.07
C GLY A 43 -4.23 -3.24 3.23
N PRO A 44 -2.95 -3.03 3.58
CA PRO A 44 -1.76 -3.50 2.89
C PRO A 44 -1.54 -5.03 2.96
N THR A 45 -1.19 -5.69 1.85
CA THR A 45 -0.78 -7.11 1.84
C THR A 45 0.41 -7.29 0.91
N GLY A 46 1.51 -7.86 1.43
CA GLY A 46 2.73 -8.09 0.65
C GLY A 46 3.34 -6.82 0.04
N GLY A 47 3.15 -5.65 0.66
CA GLY A 47 3.67 -4.38 0.18
C GLY A 47 2.82 -3.65 -0.88
N TYR A 48 1.63 -4.15 -1.23
CA TYR A 48 0.70 -3.50 -2.15
C TYR A 48 -0.67 -3.18 -1.53
N TYR A 49 -1.32 -2.14 -2.05
CA TYR A 49 -2.76 -1.90 -1.94
C TYR A 49 -3.44 -2.42 -3.20
N THR A 50 -4.62 -3.03 -3.06
CA THR A 50 -5.49 -3.29 -4.19
C THR A 50 -6.56 -2.21 -4.22
N VAL A 51 -6.65 -1.50 -5.34
CA VAL A 51 -7.65 -0.46 -5.57
C VAL A 51 -8.60 -0.93 -6.64
N SER A 52 -9.89 -0.99 -6.31
CA SER A 52 -10.94 -1.40 -7.25
C SER A 52 -12.04 -0.36 -7.37
N SER A 53 -12.58 -0.17 -8.57
CA SER A 53 -13.76 0.66 -8.85
C SER A 53 -14.52 0.06 -10.02
N THR A 54 -15.84 0.22 -10.04
CA THR A 54 -16.68 -0.23 -11.14
C THR A 54 -16.98 0.94 -12.05
N LEU A 55 -16.58 0.81 -13.31
CA LEU A 55 -17.02 1.67 -14.39
C LEU A 55 -18.39 1.19 -14.86
N THR A 56 -19.33 2.11 -15.05
CA THR A 56 -20.62 1.81 -15.68
C THR A 56 -20.96 2.88 -16.70
N TYR A 57 -21.21 2.43 -17.92
CA TYR A 57 -21.77 3.23 -18.99
C TYR A 57 -23.22 2.82 -19.24
N THR A 58 -24.13 3.79 -19.18
CA THR A 58 -25.54 3.59 -19.49
C THR A 58 -25.82 4.21 -20.86
N PRO A 59 -26.10 3.39 -21.89
CA PRO A 59 -26.42 3.90 -23.21
C PRO A 59 -27.77 4.64 -23.22
N PRO A 60 -28.01 5.54 -24.18
CA PRO A 60 -29.34 6.00 -24.51
C PRO A 60 -30.28 4.83 -24.83
N THR A 61 -31.58 5.03 -24.64
CA THR A 61 -32.61 4.02 -24.93
C THR A 61 -32.45 3.42 -26.33
N GLY A 62 -32.42 2.09 -26.42
CA GLY A 62 -32.31 1.35 -27.67
C GLY A 62 -30.89 1.25 -28.26
N LYS A 63 -29.86 1.64 -27.51
CA LYS A 63 -28.45 1.48 -27.90
C LYS A 63 -27.75 0.43 -27.03
N ASP A 64 -26.75 -0.25 -27.58
CA ASP A 64 -25.96 -1.32 -26.95
C ASP A 64 -24.56 -0.77 -26.59
N PRO A 65 -24.05 -0.97 -25.36
CA PRO A 65 -22.72 -0.53 -24.98
C PRO A 65 -21.59 -1.43 -25.52
N ASN A 66 -21.91 -2.59 -26.10
CA ASN A 66 -20.93 -3.57 -26.53
C ASN A 66 -19.91 -3.01 -27.53
N GLY A 67 -18.62 -3.22 -27.24
CA GLY A 67 -17.49 -2.74 -28.04
C GLY A 67 -17.25 -1.24 -27.94
N LEU A 68 -17.90 -0.52 -27.02
CA LEU A 68 -17.56 0.87 -26.72
C LEU A 68 -16.16 0.94 -26.12
N ASP A 69 -15.30 1.78 -26.68
CA ASP A 69 -13.97 2.07 -26.17
C ASP A 69 -14.04 3.13 -25.08
N VAL A 70 -13.47 2.81 -23.92
CA VAL A 70 -13.35 3.73 -22.79
C VAL A 70 -11.88 3.84 -22.43
N LYS A 71 -11.34 5.05 -22.48
CA LYS A 71 -10.02 5.35 -21.95
C LYS A 71 -10.13 5.50 -20.43
N VAL A 72 -9.38 4.70 -19.70
CA VAL A 72 -9.32 4.73 -18.24
C VAL A 72 -7.92 5.09 -17.81
N THR A 73 -7.77 5.97 -16.82
CA THR A 73 -6.50 6.30 -16.19
C THR A 73 -6.56 5.95 -14.71
N MET A 74 -5.59 5.18 -14.24
CA MET A 74 -5.48 4.68 -12.87
C MET A 74 -4.07 5.01 -12.37
N GLY A 75 -3.94 5.84 -11.33
CA GLY A 75 -2.64 6.20 -10.78
C GLY A 75 -1.70 6.88 -11.79
N GLY A 76 -2.25 7.57 -12.79
CA GLY A 76 -1.50 8.20 -13.89
C GLY A 76 -1.21 7.29 -15.09
N VAL A 77 -1.56 6.00 -15.04
CA VAL A 77 -1.40 5.06 -16.16
C VAL A 77 -2.70 4.94 -16.93
N SER A 78 -2.69 5.23 -18.23
CA SER A 78 -3.86 5.11 -19.10
C SER A 78 -3.93 3.79 -19.86
N LYS A 79 -5.12 3.20 -19.96
CA LYS A 79 -5.44 2.03 -20.79
C LYS A 79 -6.79 2.22 -21.48
N THR A 80 -6.97 1.64 -22.67
CA THR A 80 -8.29 1.55 -23.31
C THR A 80 -8.90 0.20 -22.98
N ILE A 81 -10.15 0.18 -22.55
CA ILE A 81 -10.95 -1.02 -22.36
C ILE A 81 -12.13 -1.02 -23.33
N TYR A 82 -12.65 -2.20 -23.62
CA TYR A 82 -13.86 -2.38 -24.42
C TYR A 82 -14.95 -2.92 -23.51
N LEU A 83 -16.11 -2.26 -23.50
CA LEU A 83 -17.25 -2.72 -22.72
C LEU A 83 -17.95 -3.88 -23.41
N ASP A 84 -18.52 -4.80 -22.63
CA ASP A 84 -19.46 -5.79 -23.12
C ASP A 84 -20.89 -5.22 -23.13
N SER A 85 -21.88 -6.05 -23.43
CA SER A 85 -23.30 -5.66 -23.46
C SER A 85 -23.88 -5.28 -22.09
N THR A 86 -23.19 -5.56 -20.98
CA THR A 86 -23.61 -5.09 -19.64
C THR A 86 -23.30 -3.62 -19.42
N GLY A 87 -22.36 -3.06 -20.20
CA GLY A 87 -21.90 -1.68 -20.03
C GLY A 87 -21.09 -1.46 -18.76
N SER A 88 -20.66 -2.53 -18.07
CA SER A 88 -19.94 -2.44 -16.80
C SER A 88 -18.56 -3.10 -16.89
N TYR A 89 -17.58 -2.54 -16.17
CA TYR A 89 -16.24 -3.10 -16.11
C TYR A 89 -15.62 -2.85 -14.73
N VAL A 90 -15.05 -3.90 -14.13
CA VAL A 90 -14.33 -3.78 -12.86
C VAL A 90 -12.88 -3.41 -13.13
N LEU A 91 -12.51 -2.22 -12.69
CA LEU A 91 -11.15 -1.72 -12.72
C LEU A 91 -10.44 -2.17 -11.45
N THR A 92 -9.27 -2.79 -11.59
CA THR A 92 -8.41 -3.18 -10.49
C THR A 92 -6.97 -2.77 -10.80
N ASP A 93 -6.29 -2.20 -9.81
CA ASP A 93 -4.85 -1.90 -9.85
C ASP A 93 -4.18 -2.29 -8.53
N TYR A 94 -2.88 -2.56 -8.61
CA TYR A 94 -2.02 -2.89 -7.47
C TYR A 94 -0.99 -1.78 -7.28
N VAL A 95 -1.15 -1.03 -6.19
CA VAL A 95 -0.35 0.16 -5.93
C VAL A 95 0.67 -0.17 -4.86
N ALA A 96 1.95 0.02 -5.17
CA ALA A 96 3.03 -0.16 -4.20
C ALA A 96 2.86 0.83 -3.05
N GLN A 97 3.10 0.36 -1.83
CA GLN A 97 2.96 1.16 -0.63
C GLN A 97 4.07 2.19 -0.51
N THR A 98 3.72 3.30 0.13
CA THR A 98 4.63 4.40 0.44
C THR A 98 4.55 4.74 1.92
N THR A 99 5.56 5.42 2.45
CA THR A 99 5.55 5.91 3.83
C THR A 99 4.69 7.16 4.02
N SER A 100 4.27 7.79 2.92
CA SER A 100 3.36 8.94 2.91
C SER A 100 2.04 8.55 2.27
N SER A 101 0.93 9.12 2.74
CA SER A 101 -0.36 8.92 2.11
C SER A 101 -0.40 9.55 0.72
N VAL A 102 -1.06 8.88 -0.22
CA VAL A 102 -1.15 9.30 -1.63
C VAL A 102 -2.62 9.40 -2.03
N VAL A 103 -2.98 10.48 -2.73
CA VAL A 103 -4.27 10.58 -3.40
C VAL A 103 -4.20 9.79 -4.70
N TYR A 104 -5.01 8.74 -4.79
CA TYR A 104 -5.09 7.86 -5.94
C TYR A 104 -6.36 8.15 -6.73
N THR A 105 -6.19 8.63 -7.96
CA THR A 105 -7.29 9.03 -8.85
C THR A 105 -7.53 7.96 -9.92
N ILE A 106 -8.80 7.68 -10.15
CA ILE A 106 -9.30 6.87 -11.27
C ILE A 106 -10.16 7.78 -12.12
N SER A 107 -9.85 7.90 -13.40
CA SER A 107 -10.68 8.60 -14.37
C SER A 107 -11.02 7.72 -15.56
N ALA A 108 -12.18 7.96 -16.15
CA ALA A 108 -12.64 7.27 -17.34
C ALA A 108 -13.25 8.27 -18.31
N SER A 109 -13.06 8.04 -19.61
CA SER A 109 -13.60 8.91 -20.66
C SER A 109 -13.94 8.14 -21.93
N THR A 110 -15.04 8.53 -22.57
CA THR A 110 -15.43 8.07 -23.92
C THR A 110 -16.19 9.20 -24.61
N GLY A 111 -15.73 9.62 -25.79
CA GLY A 111 -16.19 10.88 -26.40
C GLY A 111 -16.04 12.05 -25.43
N ASP A 112 -17.13 12.80 -25.22
CA ASP A 112 -17.19 13.94 -24.31
C ASP A 112 -17.55 13.55 -22.86
N LEU A 113 -17.92 12.28 -22.62
CA LEU A 113 -18.25 11.80 -21.27
C LEU A 113 -16.98 11.57 -20.48
N THR A 114 -16.93 12.14 -19.28
CA THR A 114 -15.83 11.96 -18.33
C THR A 114 -16.37 11.65 -16.95
N SER A 115 -15.69 10.78 -16.23
CA SER A 115 -15.96 10.48 -14.82
C SER A 115 -14.62 10.36 -14.09
N SER A 116 -14.57 10.85 -12.86
CA SER A 116 -13.37 10.79 -12.03
C SER A 116 -13.75 10.59 -10.58
N VAL A 117 -13.03 9.68 -9.92
CA VAL A 117 -13.15 9.41 -8.49
C VAL A 117 -11.74 9.33 -7.91
N ALA A 118 -11.62 9.59 -6.60
CA ALA A 118 -10.35 9.48 -5.91
C ALA A 118 -10.53 8.79 -4.57
N THR A 119 -9.45 8.19 -4.09
CA THR A 119 -9.34 7.63 -2.74
C THR A 119 -7.97 8.00 -2.16
N ILE A 120 -7.84 7.90 -0.85
CA ILE A 120 -6.56 8.03 -0.16
C ILE A 120 -6.00 6.63 0.07
N LEU A 121 -4.74 6.42 -0.31
CA LEU A 121 -3.95 5.28 0.08
C LEU A 121 -3.09 5.71 1.26
N GLU A 122 -3.34 5.15 2.44
CA GLU A 122 -2.66 5.59 3.65
C GLU A 122 -1.17 5.19 3.63
N GLY A 123 -0.33 6.07 4.17
CA GLY A 123 1.09 5.78 4.34
C GLY A 123 1.30 4.67 5.37
N LEU A 124 2.31 3.84 5.14
CA LEU A 124 2.73 2.86 6.14
C LEU A 124 3.34 3.55 7.36
N THR A 125 2.92 3.09 8.53
CA THR A 125 3.68 3.35 9.76
C THR A 125 5.02 2.63 9.64
N PRO A 126 6.17 3.32 9.83
CA PRO A 126 7.48 2.67 9.74
C PRO A 126 7.60 1.47 10.68
N LEU A 127 8.25 0.41 10.20
CA LEU A 127 8.60 -0.74 11.02
C LEU A 127 9.42 -0.27 12.22
N ASN A 128 9.07 -0.72 13.42
CA ASN A 128 9.72 -0.34 14.67
C ASN A 128 9.59 -1.45 15.73
N ALA A 129 10.41 -1.35 16.79
CA ALA A 129 10.31 -2.18 17.97
C ALA A 129 10.04 -1.28 19.19
N SER A 130 9.13 -1.69 20.07
CA SER A 130 8.77 -0.93 21.27
C SER A 130 9.94 -0.75 22.24
N THR A 131 10.90 -1.67 22.20
CA THR A 131 12.07 -1.67 23.08
C THR A 131 13.32 -2.08 22.31
N SER A 132 14.31 -1.18 22.30
CA SER A 132 15.67 -1.40 21.80
C SER A 132 16.59 -0.34 22.47
N PRO A 133 17.73 -0.71 23.07
CA PRO A 133 18.24 -2.08 23.21
C PRO A 133 17.47 -2.91 24.25
N ILE A 134 17.60 -4.23 24.16
CA ILE A 134 17.16 -5.18 25.18
C ILE A 134 18.35 -5.56 26.05
N LEU A 135 18.19 -5.45 27.36
CA LEU A 135 19.29 -5.67 28.31
C LEU A 135 19.00 -6.88 29.19
N PHE A 136 19.82 -7.92 29.10
CA PHE A 136 19.89 -8.96 30.14
C PHE A 136 20.86 -8.52 31.23
N ALA A 137 20.45 -8.69 32.49
CA ALA A 137 21.31 -8.44 33.64
C ALA A 137 22.34 -9.56 33.78
N SER A 138 23.45 -9.27 34.47
CA SER A 138 24.45 -10.30 34.84
C SER A 138 23.88 -11.36 35.78
N THR A 139 22.79 -11.05 36.49
CA THR A 139 22.05 -11.97 37.35
C THR A 139 20.99 -12.79 36.61
N ASP A 140 20.70 -12.47 35.34
CA ASP A 140 19.70 -13.22 34.57
C ASP A 140 20.25 -14.61 34.23
N ALA A 141 19.57 -15.63 34.72
CA ALA A 141 19.93 -17.03 34.50
C ALA A 141 19.61 -17.49 33.07
N ALA A 142 20.20 -18.62 32.66
CA ALA A 142 19.79 -19.32 31.45
C ALA A 142 18.29 -19.68 31.53
N GLY A 143 17.58 -19.52 30.42
CA GLY A 143 16.13 -19.64 30.33
C GLY A 143 15.36 -18.34 30.56
N THR A 144 16.03 -17.26 30.99
CA THR A 144 15.37 -15.94 31.10
C THR A 144 14.88 -15.48 29.74
N VAL A 145 13.62 -15.02 29.68
CA VAL A 145 13.00 -14.50 28.45
C VAL A 145 12.76 -13.00 28.60
N LYS A 146 13.12 -12.23 27.58
CA LYS A 146 12.70 -10.84 27.41
C LYS A 146 11.92 -10.71 26.13
N THR A 147 10.94 -9.81 26.12
CA THR A 147 10.07 -9.61 24.97
C THR A 147 10.09 -8.15 24.51
N THR A 148 9.81 -7.95 23.23
CA THR A 148 9.58 -6.64 22.64
C THR A 148 8.48 -6.78 21.58
N THR A 149 7.70 -5.72 21.38
CA THR A 149 6.64 -5.72 20.37
C THR A 149 7.14 -5.07 19.10
N ILE A 150 6.91 -5.73 17.97
CA ILE A 150 7.15 -5.20 16.63
C ILE A 150 5.90 -4.45 16.19
N GLY A 151 6.07 -3.18 15.85
CA GLY A 151 5.01 -2.30 15.38
C GLY A 151 5.28 -1.75 13.98
N GLY A 152 4.23 -1.26 13.33
CA GLY A 152 4.33 -0.74 11.97
C GLY A 152 4.73 -1.80 10.94
N GLY A 153 5.15 -1.34 9.76
CA GLY A 153 5.47 -2.20 8.63
C GLY A 153 4.28 -3.05 8.16
N VAL A 154 4.58 -4.12 7.43
CA VAL A 154 3.57 -5.01 6.84
C VAL A 154 3.80 -6.46 7.26
N SER A 155 2.84 -7.07 7.94
CA SER A 155 2.90 -8.49 8.30
C SER A 155 2.87 -9.42 7.07
N PRO A 156 3.43 -10.64 7.13
CA PRO A 156 4.17 -11.21 8.27
C PRO A 156 5.56 -10.61 8.43
N TYR A 157 6.15 -10.75 9.63
CA TYR A 157 7.53 -10.37 9.88
C TYR A 157 8.43 -11.61 9.93
N ALA A 158 9.66 -11.46 9.44
CA ALA A 158 10.74 -12.42 9.58
C ALA A 158 11.77 -11.89 10.57
N VAL A 159 12.36 -12.78 11.37
CA VAL A 159 13.39 -12.41 12.34
C VAL A 159 14.64 -13.26 12.14
N SER A 160 15.80 -12.64 12.30
CA SER A 160 17.09 -13.32 12.26
C SER A 160 18.00 -12.75 13.34
N LEU A 161 18.70 -13.64 14.04
CA LEU A 161 19.74 -13.31 15.00
C LEU A 161 21.10 -13.39 14.31
N ASP A 162 22.04 -12.52 14.68
CA ASP A 162 23.41 -12.65 14.21
C ASP A 162 24.05 -14.00 14.61
N SER A 163 24.96 -14.49 13.78
CA SER A 163 25.61 -15.78 13.99
C SER A 163 26.43 -15.81 15.27
N THR A 164 27.03 -14.68 15.65
CA THR A 164 27.88 -14.53 16.84
C THR A 164 27.13 -14.71 18.16
N SER A 165 25.82 -14.47 18.19
CA SER A 165 25.00 -14.59 19.40
C SER A 165 24.12 -15.85 19.41
N SER A 166 24.08 -16.60 18.30
CA SER A 166 23.21 -17.77 18.12
C SER A 166 23.47 -18.94 19.09
N SER A 167 24.64 -18.99 19.74
CA SER A 167 24.91 -19.96 20.81
C SER A 167 24.32 -19.55 22.16
N ASP A 168 24.15 -18.24 22.36
CA ASP A 168 23.88 -17.63 23.67
C ASP A 168 22.45 -17.07 23.77
N LEU A 169 21.79 -16.88 22.63
CA LEU A 169 20.43 -16.39 22.51
C LEU A 169 19.63 -17.23 21.51
N VAL A 170 18.36 -17.46 21.83
CA VAL A 170 17.36 -18.01 20.91
C VAL A 170 16.24 -16.99 20.75
N ILE A 171 15.79 -16.79 19.51
CA ILE A 171 14.70 -15.87 19.20
C ILE A 171 13.49 -16.62 18.64
N SER A 172 12.30 -16.10 18.95
CA SER A 172 11.06 -16.54 18.32
C SER A 172 10.13 -15.34 18.13
N LEU A 173 9.35 -15.37 17.06
CA LEU A 173 8.35 -14.34 16.77
C LEU A 173 6.99 -15.00 16.63
N SER A 174 6.00 -14.51 17.40
CA SER A 174 4.60 -14.90 17.26
C SER A 174 3.74 -13.66 17.09
N GLY A 175 3.11 -13.51 15.92
CA GLY A 175 2.44 -12.28 15.52
C GLY A 175 3.41 -11.10 15.53
N THR A 176 3.19 -10.16 16.45
CA THR A 176 4.05 -8.98 16.68
C THR A 176 4.99 -9.14 17.88
N THR A 177 4.91 -10.22 18.66
CA THR A 177 5.73 -10.37 19.88
C THR A 177 7.01 -11.13 19.58
N LEU A 178 8.14 -10.44 19.69
CA LEU A 178 9.48 -11.03 19.61
C LEU A 178 9.91 -11.43 21.02
N SER A 179 10.21 -12.72 21.20
CA SER A 179 10.77 -13.29 22.44
C SER A 179 12.23 -13.63 22.23
N ILE A 180 13.09 -13.17 23.15
CA ILE A 180 14.51 -13.46 23.20
C ILE A 180 14.76 -14.27 24.47
N THR A 181 15.27 -15.48 24.32
CA THR A 181 15.63 -16.37 25.43
C THR A 181 17.14 -16.44 25.55
N LYS A 182 17.66 -16.16 26.75
CA LYS A 182 19.06 -16.37 27.07
C LYS A 182 19.32 -17.87 27.27
N THR A 183 20.25 -18.46 26.52
CA THR A 183 20.59 -19.89 26.63
C THR A 183 21.89 -20.13 27.36
N SER A 184 22.81 -19.17 27.38
CA SER A 184 24.07 -19.29 28.10
C SER A 184 23.92 -19.03 29.61
N THR A 185 24.69 -19.75 30.40
CA THR A 185 24.88 -19.49 31.83
C THR A 185 25.79 -18.29 32.02
N THR A 186 25.50 -17.47 33.03
CA THR A 186 26.17 -16.21 33.39
C THR A 186 27.67 -16.16 33.10
N GLY A 187 28.07 -15.37 32.11
CA GLY A 187 29.43 -14.85 31.99
C GLY A 187 29.58 -13.55 32.79
N THR A 188 30.81 -13.15 33.09
CA THR A 188 31.10 -11.84 33.72
C THR A 188 31.35 -10.74 32.68
N THR A 189 31.49 -11.11 31.40
CA THR A 189 31.83 -10.21 30.31
C THR A 189 30.59 -9.89 29.50
N GLN A 190 30.27 -8.60 29.38
CA GLN A 190 29.16 -8.16 28.55
C GLN A 190 29.44 -8.47 27.07
N LYS A 191 28.44 -9.03 26.40
CA LYS A 191 28.39 -9.29 24.96
C LYS A 191 27.24 -8.50 24.35
N SER A 192 27.29 -8.31 23.03
CA SER A 192 26.20 -7.74 22.26
C SER A 192 25.78 -8.66 21.13
N GLY A 193 24.50 -8.65 20.82
CA GLY A 193 23.88 -9.36 19.72
C GLY A 193 22.89 -8.46 19.01
N THR A 194 22.58 -8.83 17.78
CA THR A 194 21.78 -8.05 16.86
C THR A 194 20.68 -8.92 16.29
N ILE A 195 19.44 -8.46 16.45
CA ILE A 195 18.28 -9.08 15.82
C ILE A 195 17.83 -8.16 14.68
N THR A 196 17.73 -8.72 13.48
CA THR A 196 17.12 -8.03 12.34
C THR A 196 15.68 -8.52 12.21
N VAL A 197 14.74 -7.57 12.17
CA VAL A 197 13.34 -7.85 11.83
C VAL A 197 13.08 -7.28 10.45
N THR A 198 12.53 -8.10 9.56
CA THR A 198 12.16 -7.71 8.19
C THR A 198 10.66 -7.87 8.03
N ASP A 199 9.98 -6.86 7.50
CA ASP A 199 8.56 -6.98 7.16
C ASP A 199 8.36 -7.59 5.77
N SER A 200 7.12 -7.91 5.40
CA SER A 200 6.81 -8.51 4.09
C SER A 200 7.00 -7.55 2.91
N ALA A 201 7.15 -6.25 3.16
CA ALA A 201 7.52 -5.27 2.14
C ALA A 201 9.04 -5.11 2.00
N GLY A 202 9.84 -5.81 2.83
CA GLY A 202 11.29 -5.79 2.80
C GLY A 202 11.93 -4.70 3.67
N SER A 203 11.14 -3.91 4.40
CA SER A 203 11.66 -2.93 5.37
C SER A 203 12.34 -3.66 6.53
N LYS A 204 13.41 -3.07 7.06
CA LYS A 204 14.20 -3.69 8.12
C LYS A 204 14.37 -2.77 9.32
N ILE A 205 14.36 -3.36 10.50
CA ILE A 205 14.84 -2.73 11.72
C ILE A 205 15.87 -3.62 12.40
N THR A 206 16.70 -2.98 13.20
CA THR A 206 17.72 -3.62 14.00
C THR A 206 17.43 -3.40 15.48
N ILE A 207 17.43 -4.50 16.23
CA ILE A 207 17.25 -4.50 17.68
C ILE A 207 18.56 -4.96 18.30
N LEU A 208 19.15 -4.10 19.12
CA LEU A 208 20.37 -4.42 19.86
C LEU A 208 19.99 -5.19 21.13
N VAL A 209 20.78 -6.21 21.45
CA VAL A 209 20.64 -7.01 22.66
C VAL A 209 21.98 -7.02 23.38
N TYR A 210 22.01 -6.66 24.65
CA TYR A 210 23.19 -6.79 25.51
C TYR A 210 22.95 -7.87 26.55
N TYR A 211 23.94 -8.72 26.78
CA TYR A 211 23.84 -9.87 27.68
C TYR A 211 25.21 -10.20 28.29
N TYR A 212 25.22 -11.14 29.24
CA TYR A 212 26.39 -11.55 30.03
C TYR A 212 26.53 -13.06 30.06
#